data_AF-A0A0K8QTB1-F1
#
_entry.id   AF-A0A0K8QTB1-F1
#
_cell.length_a   1.000
_cell.length_b   1.000
_cell.length_c   1.000
_cell.angle_alpha   90.00
_cell.angle_beta   90.00
_cell.angle_gamma   90.00
#
_symmetry.space_group_name_H-M   'P 1'
#
loop_
_entity.id
_entity.type
_entity.pdbx_description
1 polymer ?
#
loop_
_entity_poly.entity_id
_entity_poly.type
_entity_poly.pdbx_seq_one_letter_code
_entity_poly.pdbx_strand_id
1 'polypeptide(L)'
;MGKIEIEVNEYFKTHFSIEDISNSKINLSNGIQKLIEEGIVEKDGCYFLYSKKPEGKLSPDLNDKTGNEAFYNKILIDDYSDEIENIEHCYFFEGIAFAKKMAHCFLKEKFYFYVLYDNNFCTFTFHKQREGEYWLVEDLDKYKEDAIVLIKTLQ
;
A
#
# COMPACT_ATOMS: atom_id res chain seq x y z
N MET A 1 -19.95 -7.16 7.71
CA MET A 1 -19.17 -6.04 8.27
C MET A 1 -17.77 -6.27 7.75
N GLY A 2 -17.27 -5.42 6.86
CA GLY A 2 -15.98 -5.65 6.20
C GLY A 2 -14.85 -5.73 7.21
N LYS A 3 -13.83 -6.54 6.90
CA LYS A 3 -12.66 -6.75 7.76
C LYS A 3 -11.39 -6.50 6.96
N ILE A 4 -10.28 -6.30 7.66
CA ILE A 4 -8.96 -6.36 7.05
C ILE A 4 -8.20 -7.58 7.58
N GLU A 5 -7.32 -8.12 6.74
CA GLU A 5 -6.32 -9.13 7.08
C GLU A 5 -4.94 -8.56 6.83
N ILE A 6 -3.97 -8.87 7.69
CA ILE A 6 -2.60 -8.36 7.58
C ILE A 6 -1.65 -9.56 7.51
N GLU A 7 -0.80 -9.56 6.49
CA GLU A 7 0.26 -10.52 6.26
C GLU A 7 1.60 -9.80 6.21
N VAL A 8 2.64 -10.45 6.74
CA VAL A 8 4.02 -9.93 6.75
C VAL A 8 5.01 -11.05 6.44
N ASN A 9 6.12 -10.71 5.79
CA ASN A 9 7.17 -11.68 5.47
C ASN A 9 8.14 -11.95 6.63
N GLU A 10 8.99 -12.97 6.51
CA GLU A 10 10.02 -13.32 7.51
C GLU A 10 11.05 -12.19 7.74
N TYR A 11 11.40 -11.42 6.70
CA TYR A 11 12.28 -10.27 6.89
C TYR A 11 11.65 -9.23 7.83
N PHE A 12 10.35 -8.93 7.67
CA PHE A 12 9.64 -8.08 8.60
C PHE A 12 9.71 -8.63 10.03
N LYS A 13 9.36 -9.90 10.24
CA LYS A 13 9.28 -10.52 11.58
C LYS A 13 10.63 -10.57 12.31
N THR A 14 11.74 -10.54 11.59
CA THR A 14 13.09 -10.55 12.16
C THR A 14 13.59 -9.17 12.56
N HIS A 15 13.03 -8.10 11.99
CA HIS A 15 13.50 -6.72 12.21
C HIS A 15 12.46 -5.82 12.91
N PHE A 16 11.17 -6.21 12.89
CA PHE A 16 10.04 -5.44 13.41
C PHE A 16 9.06 -6.33 14.17
N SER A 17 8.22 -5.74 15.03
CA SER A 17 7.16 -6.45 15.73
C SER A 17 5.79 -6.21 15.09
N ILE A 18 4.94 -7.24 15.06
CA ILE A 18 3.51 -7.09 14.69
C ILE A 18 2.78 -6.18 15.68
N GLU A 19 3.25 -6.09 16.92
CA GLU A 19 2.70 -5.12 17.88
C GLU A 19 2.94 -3.68 17.42
N ASP A 20 4.02 -3.40 16.68
CA ASP A 20 4.29 -2.07 16.14
C ASP A 20 3.25 -1.66 15.10
N ILE A 21 2.78 -2.62 14.28
CA ILE A 21 1.66 -2.41 13.34
C ILE A 21 0.37 -2.05 14.08
N SER A 22 0.13 -2.71 15.22
CA SER A 22 -1.12 -2.55 15.98
C SER A 22 -1.13 -1.28 16.82
N ASN A 23 0.03 -0.94 17.39
CA ASN A 23 0.24 0.18 18.30
C ASN A 23 0.60 1.49 17.60
N SER A 24 0.75 1.50 16.27
CA SER A 24 1.04 2.69 15.47
C SER A 24 -0.05 3.77 15.64
N LYS A 25 0.04 4.55 16.73
CA LYS A 25 -0.68 5.82 16.93
C LYS A 25 0.09 6.94 16.23
N ILE A 26 0.45 6.71 14.98
CA ILE A 26 1.17 7.69 14.18
C ILE A 26 0.16 8.68 13.66
N ASN A 27 0.40 9.96 13.97
CA ASN A 27 -0.28 11.04 13.28
C ASN A 27 0.25 11.04 11.85
N LEU A 28 -0.63 10.79 10.89
CA LEU A 28 -0.28 10.86 9.48
C LEU A 28 0.11 12.30 9.14
N SER A 29 1.18 12.47 8.38
CA SER A 29 1.63 13.75 7.85
C SER A 29 0.57 14.35 6.94
N ASN A 30 0.62 15.67 6.75
CA ASN A 30 -0.39 16.36 5.96
C ASN A 30 -0.43 15.88 4.51
N GLY A 31 0.72 15.53 3.91
CA GLY A 31 0.79 14.97 2.57
C GLY A 31 0.06 13.63 2.46
N ILE A 32 0.30 12.74 3.42
CA ILE A 32 -0.39 11.43 3.50
C ILE A 32 -1.89 11.59 3.74
N GLN A 33 -2.32 12.51 4.61
CA GLN A 33 -3.74 12.79 4.84
C GLN A 33 -4.45 13.22 3.53
N LYS A 34 -3.83 14.09 2.73
CA LYS A 34 -4.39 14.52 1.43
C LYS A 34 -4.58 13.34 0.46
N LEU A 35 -3.66 12.38 0.44
CA LEU A 35 -3.79 11.17 -0.38
C LEU A 35 -4.98 10.28 0.04
N ILE A 36 -5.32 10.27 1.34
CA ILE A 36 -6.52 9.58 1.82
C ILE A 36 -7.78 10.32 1.38
N GLU A 37 -7.78 11.64 1.50
CA GLU A 37 -8.94 12.50 1.21
C GLU A 37 -9.32 12.49 -0.27
N GLU A 38 -8.35 12.43 -1.18
CA GLU A 38 -8.64 12.36 -2.62
C GLU A 38 -9.27 11.04 -3.05
N GLY A 39 -9.01 9.96 -2.29
CA GLY A 39 -9.62 8.65 -2.48
C GLY A 39 -9.17 7.88 -3.73
N ILE A 40 -9.84 6.74 -3.93
CA ILE A 40 -9.62 5.84 -5.07
C ILE A 40 -10.71 6.08 -6.11
N VAL A 41 -10.31 6.20 -7.38
CA VAL A 41 -11.22 6.31 -8.52
C VAL A 41 -11.05 5.14 -9.49
N GLU A 42 -12.16 4.72 -10.07
CA GLU A 42 -12.16 3.74 -11.15
C GLU A 42 -12.01 4.45 -12.51
N LYS A 43 -11.19 3.85 -13.37
CA LYS A 43 -10.97 4.29 -14.75
C LYS A 43 -10.56 3.10 -15.62
N ASP A 44 -11.30 2.88 -16.71
CA ASP A 44 -11.04 1.82 -17.69
C ASP A 44 -10.87 0.42 -17.04
N GLY A 45 -11.60 0.16 -15.96
CA GLY A 45 -11.56 -1.08 -15.17
C GLY A 45 -10.40 -1.20 -14.19
N CYS A 46 -9.58 -0.15 -14.05
CA CYS A 46 -8.49 -0.05 -13.09
C CYS A 46 -8.83 0.97 -11.98
N TYR A 47 -8.18 0.83 -10.83
CA TYR A 47 -8.41 1.64 -9.63
C TYR A 47 -7.15 2.41 -9.26
N PHE A 48 -7.26 3.73 -9.18
CA PHE A 48 -6.12 4.62 -8.95
C PHE A 48 -6.36 5.55 -7.77
N LEU A 49 -5.31 5.95 -7.06
CA LEU A 49 -5.35 7.22 -6.32
C LEU A 49 -5.72 8.34 -7.28
N TYR A 50 -6.59 9.25 -6.85
CA TYR A 50 -7.09 10.30 -7.73
C TYR A 50 -5.96 11.11 -8.38
N SER A 51 -4.93 11.49 -7.63
CA SER A 51 -3.77 12.24 -8.13
C SER A 51 -2.87 11.43 -9.07
N LYS A 52 -2.94 10.10 -9.01
CA LYS A 52 -2.07 9.20 -9.77
C LYS A 52 -2.74 8.60 -11.00
N LYS A 53 -4.03 8.86 -11.23
CA LYS A 53 -4.71 8.34 -12.41
C LYS A 53 -4.00 8.84 -13.68
N PRO A 54 -3.74 7.98 -14.66
CA PRO A 54 -3.15 8.41 -15.92
C PRO A 54 -4.06 9.39 -16.66
N GLU A 55 -3.46 10.27 -17.47
CA GLU A 55 -4.19 11.08 -18.45
C GLU A 55 -4.49 10.25 -19.71
N GLY A 56 -5.62 10.52 -20.39
CA GLY A 56 -6.02 9.74 -21.57
C GLY A 56 -6.56 8.34 -21.28
N LYS A 57 -6.84 7.53 -22.30
CA LYS A 57 -7.30 6.14 -22.11
C LYS A 57 -6.13 5.23 -21.78
N LEU A 58 -6.33 4.26 -20.89
CA LEU A 58 -5.40 3.14 -20.81
C LEU A 58 -5.42 2.38 -22.14
N SER A 59 -4.23 1.99 -22.63
CA SER A 59 -4.17 1.18 -23.85
C SER A 59 -4.93 -0.12 -23.63
N PRO A 60 -5.84 -0.53 -24.54
CA PRO A 60 -6.53 -1.81 -24.47
C PRO A 60 -5.57 -3.01 -24.43
N ASP A 61 -4.34 -2.82 -24.94
CA ASP A 61 -3.31 -3.85 -24.97
C ASP A 61 -2.63 -4.07 -23.59
N LEU A 62 -2.89 -3.19 -22.63
CA LEU A 62 -2.44 -3.34 -21.24
C LEU A 62 -3.43 -4.25 -20.48
N ASN A 63 -3.44 -5.53 -20.84
CA ASN A 63 -4.33 -6.53 -20.22
C ASN A 63 -4.05 -6.77 -18.73
N ASP A 64 -2.86 -6.41 -18.24
CA ASP A 64 -2.47 -6.57 -16.84
C ASP A 64 -2.97 -5.38 -16.00
N LYS A 65 -4.22 -5.46 -15.53
CA LYS A 65 -4.83 -4.42 -14.71
C LYS A 65 -4.15 -4.29 -13.36
N THR A 66 -3.84 -5.41 -12.72
CA THR A 66 -3.11 -5.46 -11.46
C THR A 66 -1.74 -4.78 -11.57
N GLY A 67 -0.97 -5.09 -12.62
CA GLY A 67 0.33 -4.46 -12.87
C GLY A 67 0.22 -2.96 -13.09
N ASN A 68 -0.77 -2.50 -13.87
CA ASN A 68 -1.01 -1.08 -14.08
C ASN A 68 -1.34 -0.36 -12.76
N GLU A 69 -2.27 -0.90 -11.97
CA GLU A 69 -2.66 -0.32 -10.69
C GLU A 69 -1.46 -0.22 -9.76
N ALA A 70 -0.73 -1.31 -9.58
CA ALA A 70 0.42 -1.34 -8.70
C ALA A 70 1.56 -0.42 -9.17
N PHE A 71 1.69 -0.18 -10.49
CA PHE A 71 2.64 0.76 -11.05
C PHE A 71 2.22 2.22 -10.80
N TYR A 72 1.00 2.61 -11.19
CA TYR A 72 0.53 4.00 -11.08
C TYR A 72 0.29 4.42 -9.62
N ASN A 73 -0.19 3.50 -8.77
CA ASN A 73 -0.44 3.78 -7.36
C ASN A 73 0.83 3.74 -6.50
N LYS A 74 1.99 3.46 -7.10
CA LYS A 74 3.26 3.49 -6.38
C LYS A 74 3.56 4.91 -5.91
N ILE A 75 3.80 5.04 -4.62
CA ILE A 75 4.34 6.26 -4.01
C ILE A 75 5.50 5.89 -3.07
N LEU A 76 6.48 6.78 -3.00
CA LEU A 76 7.45 6.79 -1.91
C LEU A 76 6.82 7.59 -0.77
N ILE A 77 6.62 6.97 0.39
CA ILE A 77 6.02 7.64 1.56
C ILE A 77 6.90 8.82 1.99
N ASP A 78 8.21 8.66 1.87
CA ASP A 78 9.24 9.67 2.09
C ASP A 78 8.95 11.01 1.39
N ASP A 79 8.31 11.00 0.21
CA ASP A 79 7.98 12.22 -0.56
C ASP A 79 6.75 12.98 -0.01
N TYR A 80 5.97 12.36 0.87
CA TYR A 80 4.69 12.87 1.37
C TYR A 80 4.63 13.00 2.90
N SER A 81 5.61 12.43 3.58
CA SER A 81 5.79 12.58 5.02
C SER A 81 6.41 13.94 5.36
N ASP A 82 5.99 14.51 6.48
CA ASP A 82 6.67 15.67 7.04
C ASP A 82 8.06 15.20 7.52
N GLU A 83 9.10 16.04 7.44
CA GLU A 83 10.44 15.66 7.93
C GLU A 83 10.37 15.35 9.43
N ILE A 84 10.49 14.06 9.78
CA ILE A 84 10.57 13.63 11.18
C ILE A 84 12.04 13.46 11.51
N GLU A 85 12.59 14.42 12.23
CA GLU A 85 13.94 14.30 12.77
C GLU A 85 14.01 13.11 13.75
N ASN A 86 15.03 12.26 13.57
CA ASN A 86 15.56 11.30 14.57
C ASN A 86 14.75 10.04 14.91
N ILE A 87 13.93 9.49 14.01
CA ILE A 87 13.38 8.14 14.22
C ILE A 87 13.65 7.27 12.98
N GLU A 88 14.56 6.30 13.15
CA GLU A 88 14.74 5.20 12.19
C GLU A 88 13.39 4.52 11.95
N HIS A 89 13.03 4.29 10.69
CA HIS A 89 11.79 3.62 10.25
C HIS A 89 10.47 4.40 10.44
N CYS A 90 10.50 5.70 10.74
CA CYS A 90 9.27 6.50 10.89
C CYS A 90 8.37 6.46 9.64
N TYR A 91 8.95 6.56 8.45
CA TYR A 91 8.23 6.46 7.18
C TYR A 91 7.61 5.08 6.94
N PHE A 92 8.24 4.02 7.44
CA PHE A 92 7.70 2.67 7.29
C PHE A 92 6.39 2.50 8.08
N PHE A 93 6.41 2.88 9.36
CA PHE A 93 5.20 2.80 10.18
C PHE A 93 4.12 3.79 9.75
N GLU A 94 4.49 4.95 9.23
CA GLU A 94 3.54 5.88 8.63
C GLU A 94 2.89 5.28 7.36
N GLY A 95 3.68 4.61 6.50
CA GLY A 95 3.17 3.87 5.36
C GLY A 95 2.19 2.76 5.75
N ILE A 96 2.49 2.02 6.82
CA ILE A 96 1.59 1.00 7.39
C ILE A 96 0.29 1.65 7.90
N ALA A 97 0.38 2.76 8.63
CA ALA A 97 -0.78 3.48 9.12
C ALA A 97 -1.65 4.03 7.97
N PHE A 98 -1.02 4.55 6.91
CA PHE A 98 -1.69 4.98 5.68
C PHE A 98 -2.42 3.82 5.00
N ALA A 99 -1.74 2.70 4.77
CA ALA A 99 -2.32 1.52 4.14
C ALA A 99 -3.51 0.96 4.94
N LYS A 100 -3.40 0.90 6.27
CA LYS A 100 -4.51 0.53 7.16
C LYS A 100 -5.69 1.49 6.99
N LYS A 101 -5.45 2.80 6.99
CA LYS A 101 -6.51 3.80 6.86
C LYS A 101 -7.23 3.67 5.52
N MET A 102 -6.49 3.52 4.42
CA MET A 102 -7.03 3.26 3.09
C MET A 102 -7.89 1.99 3.09
N ALA A 103 -7.38 0.87 3.61
CA ALA A 103 -8.13 -0.39 3.67
C ALA A 103 -9.48 -0.23 4.42
N HIS A 104 -9.51 0.53 5.52
CA HIS A 104 -10.75 0.82 6.25
C HIS A 104 -11.73 1.71 5.46
N CYS A 105 -11.24 2.63 4.64
CA CYS A 105 -12.07 3.46 3.76
C CYS A 105 -12.73 2.64 2.63
N PHE A 106 -12.10 1.54 2.21
CA PHE A 106 -12.52 0.76 1.03
C PHE A 106 -12.97 -0.68 1.34
N LEU A 107 -13.50 -0.93 2.54
CA LEU A 107 -13.99 -2.25 2.99
C LEU A 107 -15.13 -2.88 2.15
N LYS A 108 -15.77 -2.10 1.27
CA LYS A 108 -16.83 -2.60 0.38
C LYS A 108 -16.29 -3.30 -0.85
N GLU A 109 -14.99 -3.22 -1.10
CA GLU A 109 -14.29 -3.77 -2.25
C GLU A 109 -13.11 -4.61 -1.76
N LYS A 110 -12.59 -5.51 -2.60
CA LYS A 110 -11.41 -6.32 -2.27
C LYS A 110 -10.16 -5.71 -2.88
N PHE A 111 -9.27 -5.20 -2.04
CA PHE A 111 -8.03 -4.54 -2.40
C PHE A 111 -6.87 -5.15 -1.62
N TYR A 112 -5.72 -5.18 -2.25
CA TYR A 112 -4.43 -5.50 -1.63
C TYR A 112 -3.60 -4.24 -1.56
N PHE A 113 -3.27 -3.81 -0.34
CA PHE A 113 -2.39 -2.68 -0.05
C PHE A 113 -1.05 -3.21 0.41
N TYR A 114 0.02 -2.74 -0.21
CA TYR A 114 1.38 -3.16 0.08
C TYR A 114 2.18 -1.99 0.63
N VAL A 115 2.94 -2.25 1.69
CA VAL A 115 3.99 -1.37 2.18
C VAL A 115 5.29 -2.17 2.16
N LEU A 116 6.28 -1.66 1.45
CA LEU A 116 7.59 -2.27 1.28
C LEU A 116 8.65 -1.33 1.85
N TYR A 117 9.64 -1.89 2.53
CA TYR A 117 10.74 -1.11 3.08
C TYR A 117 12.07 -1.84 2.87
N ASP A 118 12.99 -1.19 2.17
CA ASP A 118 14.29 -1.73 1.74
C ASP A 118 15.48 -1.18 2.57
N ASN A 119 15.18 -0.73 3.79
CA ASN A 119 16.06 0.03 4.69
C ASN A 119 16.35 1.49 4.28
N ASN A 120 16.04 1.90 3.05
CA ASN A 120 16.28 3.26 2.57
C ASN A 120 14.98 4.01 2.33
N PHE A 121 14.00 3.36 1.70
CA PHE A 121 12.76 3.98 1.27
C PHE A 121 11.55 3.15 1.69
N CYS A 122 10.46 3.83 2.02
CA CYS A 122 9.17 3.20 2.25
C CYS A 122 8.29 3.39 1.00
N THR A 123 7.98 2.30 0.31
CA THR A 123 7.09 2.31 -0.85
C THR A 123 5.70 1.82 -0.46
N PHE A 124 4.68 2.58 -0.82
CA PHE A 124 3.30 2.12 -0.80
C PHE A 124 2.78 1.87 -2.21
N THR A 125 1.98 0.83 -2.39
CA THR A 125 1.15 0.65 -3.59
C THR A 125 -0.08 -0.18 -3.29
N PHE A 126 -1.04 -0.23 -4.21
CA PHE A 126 -2.17 -1.14 -4.11
C PHE A 126 -2.74 -1.50 -5.47
N HIS A 127 -3.51 -2.59 -5.48
CA HIS A 127 -4.33 -3.00 -6.61
C HIS A 127 -5.61 -3.66 -6.12
N LYS A 128 -6.61 -3.75 -7.00
CA LYS A 128 -7.82 -4.52 -6.74
C LYS A 128 -7.53 -6.01 -6.83
N GLN A 129 -8.10 -6.80 -5.91
CA GLN A 129 -8.00 -8.25 -5.98
C GLN A 129 -8.80 -8.76 -7.18
N ARG A 130 -8.14 -9.48 -8.08
CA ARG A 130 -8.73 -10.15 -9.24
C ARG A 130 -8.29 -11.61 -9.25
N GLU A 131 -9.16 -12.48 -9.72
CA GLU A 131 -8.84 -13.89 -9.87
C GLU A 131 -7.77 -14.08 -10.96
N GLY A 132 -6.69 -14.79 -10.63
CA GLY A 132 -5.60 -15.09 -11.56
C GLY A 132 -4.62 -13.95 -11.84
N GLU A 133 -4.78 -12.78 -11.21
CA GLU A 133 -3.82 -11.67 -11.29
C GLU A 133 -3.14 -11.43 -9.94
N TYR A 134 -1.83 -11.23 -9.98
CA TYR A 134 -0.99 -11.06 -8.79
C TYR A 134 0.09 -10.02 -9.07
N TRP A 135 0.32 -9.12 -8.12
CA TRP A 135 1.43 -8.17 -8.24
C TRP A 135 2.74 -8.75 -7.71
N LEU A 136 2.72 -9.28 -6.49
CA LEU A 136 3.83 -10.05 -5.92
C LEU A 136 3.53 -11.55 -6.05
N VAL A 137 4.59 -12.37 -6.06
CA VAL A 137 4.44 -13.82 -5.87
C VAL A 137 3.69 -14.11 -4.56
N GLU A 138 2.88 -15.18 -4.55
CA GLU A 138 2.02 -15.53 -3.39
C GLU A 138 2.82 -15.72 -2.09
N ASP A 139 4.04 -16.24 -2.21
CA ASP A 139 4.96 -16.45 -1.10
C ASP A 139 5.84 -15.21 -0.87
N LEU A 140 5.42 -14.36 0.08
CA LEU A 140 6.12 -13.13 0.44
C LEU A 140 7.51 -13.38 1.05
N ASP A 141 7.79 -14.58 1.55
CA ASP A 141 9.09 -14.90 2.17
C ASP A 141 10.21 -15.09 1.14
N LYS A 142 9.87 -15.10 -0.16
CA LYS A 142 10.84 -15.04 -1.25
C LYS A 142 11.56 -13.69 -1.34
N TYR A 143 10.98 -12.62 -0.78
CA TYR A 143 11.61 -11.31 -0.69
C TYR A 143 12.43 -11.25 0.60
N LYS A 144 13.75 -11.43 0.47
CA LYS A 144 14.66 -11.64 1.60
C LYS A 144 15.33 -10.37 2.13
N GLU A 145 15.22 -9.27 1.40
CA GLU A 145 15.94 -8.02 1.68
C GLU A 145 14.99 -6.86 1.99
N ASP A 146 13.69 -7.06 1.79
CA ASP A 146 12.66 -6.04 1.99
C ASP A 146 11.69 -6.49 3.08
N ALA A 147 11.32 -5.58 3.98
CA ALA A 147 10.19 -5.79 4.87
C ALA A 147 8.90 -5.53 4.07
N ILE A 148 7.98 -6.49 4.08
CA ILE A 148 6.72 -6.38 3.35
C ILE A 148 5.54 -6.52 4.33
N VAL A 149 4.62 -5.58 4.25
CA VAL A 149 3.31 -5.62 4.89
C VAL A 149 2.23 -5.60 3.82
N LEU A 150 1.42 -6.66 3.77
CA LEU A 150 0.26 -6.78 2.91
C LEU A 150 -1.01 -6.68 3.74
N ILE A 151 -1.87 -5.71 3.41
CA ILE A 151 -3.18 -5.53 4.02
C ILE A 151 -4.26 -5.82 2.98
N LYS A 152 -5.11 -6.80 3.28
CA LYS A 152 -6.20 -7.25 2.40
C LYS A 152 -7.53 -6.78 2.95
N THR A 153 -8.39 -6.20 2.12
CA THR A 153 -9.80 -5.98 2.50
C THR A 153 -10.64 -7.22 2.19
N LEU A 154 -11.43 -7.63 3.18
CA LEU A 154 -12.33 -8.78 3.12
C LEU A 154 -13.78 -8.28 3.08
N GLN A 155 -14.56 -8.75 2.09
CA GLN A 155 -16.00 -8.53 1.99
C GLN A 155 -16.77 -9.50 2.88
#